data_AF-A0A511WPW5-F1
#
_entry.id   AF-A0A511WPW5-F1
#
_cell.length_a   1.000
_cell.length_b   1.000
_cell.length_c   1.000
_cell.angle_alpha   90.00
_cell.angle_beta   90.00
_cell.angle_gamma   90.00
#
_symmetry.space_group_name_H-M   'P 1'
#
loop_
_entity.id
_entity.type
_entity.pdbx_description
1 polymer ?
#
loop_
_entity_poly.entity_id
_entity_poly.type
_entity_poly.pdbx_seq_one_letter_code
_entity_poly.pdbx_strand_id
1 'polypeptide(L)'
;MKYTLDFVLAVSLNGFSYYEASLILSNGLPYWQAFIIGFTVVSLGALTEAVGSPMWLIVLVPFPVGMFLLYSFLNVAVPLWFLTYIITLTIYTVIHILMSYFFHFHSLIPAWKLS
;
A
#
# COMPACT_ATOMS: atom_id res chain seq x y z
N MET A 1 -3.58 15.77 -15.01
CA MET A 1 -2.17 15.32 -15.00
C MET A 1 -1.65 15.05 -13.61
N LYS A 2 -1.79 15.98 -12.64
CA LYS A 2 -1.34 15.77 -11.25
C LYS A 2 -1.95 14.52 -10.59
N TYR A 3 -3.28 14.35 -10.66
CA TYR A 3 -3.99 13.15 -10.17
C TYR A 3 -3.39 11.83 -10.67
N THR A 4 -3.21 11.70 -11.99
CA THR A 4 -2.72 10.46 -12.60
C THR A 4 -1.28 10.16 -12.18
N LEU A 5 -0.45 11.19 -12.07
CA LEU A 5 0.93 11.05 -11.59
C LEU A 5 0.96 10.64 -10.12
N ASP A 6 0.18 11.31 -9.27
CA ASP A 6 0.09 10.99 -7.84
C ASP A 6 -0.44 9.57 -7.62
N PHE A 7 -1.42 9.14 -8.42
CA PHE A 7 -1.95 7.79 -8.39
C PHE A 7 -0.90 6.74 -8.79
N VAL A 8 -0.23 6.92 -9.93
CA VAL A 8 0.82 5.99 -10.39
C VAL A 8 1.96 5.92 -9.38
N LEU A 9 2.32 7.05 -8.78
CA LEU A 9 3.35 7.13 -7.76
C LEU A 9 2.90 6.39 -6.49
N ALA A 10 1.67 6.60 -6.03
CA ALA A 10 1.10 5.90 -4.89
C ALA A 10 1.09 4.37 -5.08
N VAL A 11 0.65 3.91 -6.26
CA VAL A 11 0.68 2.49 -6.64
C VAL A 11 2.11 1.96 -6.58
N SER A 12 3.06 2.72 -7.12
CA SER A 12 4.45 2.29 -7.18
C SER A 12 5.07 2.19 -5.81
N LEU A 13 4.94 3.21 -4.98
CA LEU A 13 5.47 3.21 -3.61
C LEU A 13 4.87 2.10 -2.75
N ASN A 14 3.56 1.87 -2.88
CA ASN A 14 2.89 0.81 -2.14
C ASN A 14 3.38 -0.57 -2.63
N GLY A 15 3.43 -0.78 -3.94
CA GLY A 15 3.97 -2.01 -4.53
C GLY A 15 5.41 -2.28 -4.13
N PHE A 16 6.27 -1.26 -4.14
CA PHE A 16 7.66 -1.38 -3.65
C PHE A 16 7.71 -1.77 -2.18
N SER A 17 6.84 -1.23 -1.33
CA SER A 17 6.81 -1.58 0.09
C SER A 17 6.54 -3.08 0.30
N TYR A 18 5.60 -3.66 -0.45
CA TYR A 18 5.31 -5.10 -0.42
C TYR A 18 6.48 -5.93 -0.96
N TYR A 19 7.10 -5.48 -2.06
CA TYR A 19 8.22 -6.18 -2.67
C TYR A 19 9.43 -6.23 -1.73
N GLU A 20 9.86 -5.09 -1.20
CA GLU A 20 10.99 -4.99 -0.27
C GLU A 20 10.77 -5.81 1.01
N ALA A 21 9.57 -5.73 1.60
CA ALA A 21 9.24 -6.54 2.78
C ALA A 21 9.39 -8.04 2.52
N SER A 22 9.01 -8.50 1.32
CA SER A 22 9.15 -9.90 0.93
C SER A 22 10.61 -10.33 0.73
N LEU A 23 11.48 -9.41 0.28
CA LEU A 23 12.90 -9.67 0.11
C LEU A 23 13.62 -9.79 1.45
N ILE A 24 13.30 -8.91 2.40
CA ILE A 24 13.88 -8.91 3.75
C ILE A 24 13.69 -10.26 4.45
N LEU A 25 12.52 -10.87 4.26
CA LEU A 25 12.20 -12.18 4.85
C LEU A 25 12.48 -13.35 3.91
N SER A 26 12.99 -13.11 2.69
CA SER A 26 13.23 -14.13 1.67
C SER A 26 11.99 -14.95 1.29
N ASN A 27 10.81 -14.33 1.35
CA ASN A 27 9.53 -14.99 1.09
C ASN A 27 9.10 -14.95 -0.39
N GLY A 28 9.90 -14.30 -1.25
CA GLY A 28 9.86 -14.50 -2.70
C GLY A 28 8.66 -13.89 -3.45
N LEU A 29 8.05 -12.81 -2.95
CA LEU A 29 6.96 -12.14 -3.68
C LEU A 29 7.52 -11.53 -4.98
N PRO A 30 7.11 -11.99 -6.18
CA PRO A 30 7.53 -11.39 -7.43
C PRO A 30 7.07 -9.93 -7.51
N TYR A 31 7.89 -9.07 -8.14
CA TYR A 31 7.57 -7.64 -8.26
C TYR A 31 6.17 -7.40 -8.83
N TRP A 32 5.77 -8.15 -9.87
CA TRP A 32 4.46 -7.98 -10.51
C TRP A 32 3.29 -8.28 -9.56
N GLN A 33 3.42 -9.25 -8.65
CA GLN A 33 2.42 -9.53 -7.62
C GLN A 33 2.35 -8.38 -6.61
N ALA A 34 3.50 -7.85 -6.20
CA ALA A 34 3.55 -6.69 -5.31
C ALA A 34 2.88 -5.45 -5.93
N PHE A 35 3.08 -5.19 -7.22
CA PHE A 35 2.40 -4.12 -7.95
C PHE A 35 0.89 -4.36 -8.11
N ILE A 36 0.43 -5.61 -8.26
CA ILE A 36 -1.02 -5.93 -8.23
C ILE A 36 -1.62 -5.57 -6.86
N ILE A 37 -0.94 -5.91 -5.76
CA ILE A 37 -1.39 -5.52 -4.42
C ILE A 37 -1.45 -4.00 -4.32
N GLY A 38 -0.36 -3.31 -4.69
CA GLY A 38 -0.28 -1.85 -4.67
C GLY A 38 -1.41 -1.19 -5.46
N PHE A 39 -1.64 -1.64 -6.70
CA PHE A 39 -2.71 -1.14 -7.56
C PHE A 39 -4.08 -1.34 -6.94
N THR A 40 -4.36 -2.54 -6.41
CA THR A 40 -5.65 -2.87 -5.84
C THR A 40 -5.95 -2.03 -4.59
N VAL A 41 -4.98 -1.94 -3.68
CA VAL A 41 -5.10 -1.18 -2.42
C VAL A 41 -5.30 0.31 -2.71
N VAL A 42 -4.50 0.90 -3.60
CA VAL A 42 -4.61 2.34 -3.93
C VAL A 42 -5.90 2.64 -4.68
N SER A 43 -6.31 1.78 -5.63
CA SER A 43 -7.58 1.93 -6.34
C SER A 43 -8.76 1.87 -5.38
N LEU A 44 -8.76 0.93 -4.43
CA LEU A 44 -9.82 0.84 -3.43
C LEU A 44 -9.86 2.06 -2.52
N GLY A 45 -8.69 2.60 -2.13
CA GLY A 45 -8.62 3.84 -1.36
C GLY A 45 -9.24 5.01 -2.14
N ALA A 46 -8.82 5.18 -3.40
CA ALA A 46 -9.33 6.22 -4.28
C ALA A 46 -10.84 6.10 -4.57
N LEU A 47 -11.34 4.88 -4.78
CA LEU A 47 -12.78 4.63 -4.97
C LEU A 47 -13.57 4.91 -3.69
N THR A 48 -13.05 4.50 -2.54
CA THR A 48 -13.69 4.75 -1.23
C THR A 48 -13.76 6.25 -0.95
N GLU A 49 -12.71 7.00 -1.32
CA GLU A 49 -12.69 8.47 -1.27
C GLU A 49 -13.68 9.09 -2.24
N ALA A 50 -13.74 8.61 -3.48
CA ALA A 50 -14.64 9.14 -4.52
C ALA A 50 -16.12 9.03 -4.16
N VAL A 51 -16.50 8.05 -3.31
CA VAL A 51 -17.87 7.90 -2.78
C VAL A 51 -18.17 8.87 -1.62
N GLY A 52 -17.21 9.68 -1.19
CA GLY A 52 -17.36 10.64 -0.09
C GLY A 52 -17.27 9.99 1.29
N SER A 53 -16.60 8.84 1.40
CA SER A 53 -16.50 8.10 2.65
C SER A 53 -15.67 8.86 3.71
N PRO A 54 -15.95 8.67 5.01
CA PRO A 54 -15.12 9.23 6.06
C PRO A 54 -13.69 8.68 6.03
N MET A 55 -12.74 9.45 6.58
CA MET A 55 -11.31 9.16 6.47
C MET A 55 -10.91 7.77 6.97
N TRP A 56 -11.54 7.30 8.05
CA TRP A 56 -11.25 5.98 8.61
C TRP A 56 -11.65 4.83 7.67
N LEU A 57 -12.69 4.99 6.84
CA LEU A 57 -13.10 3.97 5.86
C LEU A 57 -12.14 3.93 4.67
N ILE A 58 -11.65 5.08 4.24
CA ILE A 58 -10.65 5.18 3.16
C ILE A 58 -9.38 4.38 3.52
N VAL A 59 -9.03 4.34 4.81
CA VAL A 59 -7.92 3.54 5.33
C VAL A 59 -8.32 2.09 5.58
N LEU A 60 -9.50 1.86 6.16
CA LEU A 60 -9.92 0.52 6.59
C LEU A 60 -10.24 -0.38 5.42
N VAL A 61 -10.86 0.11 4.34
CA VAL A 61 -11.30 -0.73 3.21
C VAL A 61 -10.14 -1.40 2.46
N PRO A 62 -9.06 -0.68 2.10
CA PRO A 62 -7.93 -1.30 1.40
C PRO A 62 -7.13 -2.30 2.24
N PHE A 63 -7.17 -2.15 3.56
CA PHE A 63 -6.31 -2.89 4.49
C PHE A 63 -6.59 -4.41 4.49
N PRO A 64 -7.82 -4.92 4.68
CA PRO A 64 -8.15 -6.33 4.54
C PRO A 64 -7.83 -6.89 3.15
N VAL A 65 -8.01 -6.09 2.10
CA VAL A 65 -7.74 -6.54 0.73
C VAL A 65 -6.25 -6.72 0.49
N GLY A 66 -5.42 -5.77 0.95
CA GLY A 66 -3.97 -5.88 0.89
C GLY A 66 -3.46 -7.07 1.71
N MET A 67 -4.00 -7.26 2.92
CA MET A 67 -3.70 -8.42 3.77
C MET A 67 -4.04 -9.75 3.09
N PHE A 68 -5.23 -9.84 2.51
CA PHE A 68 -5.70 -11.04 1.81
C PHE A 68 -4.85 -11.36 0.59
N LEU A 69 -4.58 -10.40 -0.29
CA LEU A 69 -3.75 -10.62 -1.47
C LEU A 69 -2.32 -11.00 -1.10
N LEU A 70 -1.73 -10.36 -0.09
CA LEU A 70 -0.41 -10.72 0.41
C LEU A 70 -0.38 -12.17 0.91
N TYR A 71 -1.43 -12.61 1.61
CA TYR A 71 -1.56 -13.99 2.07
C TYR A 71 -1.65 -14.98 0.90
N SER A 72 -2.52 -14.68 -0.06
CA SER A 72 -2.74 -15.51 -1.25
C SER A 72 -1.48 -15.65 -2.11
N PHE A 73 -0.66 -14.60 -2.21
CA PHE A 73 0.53 -14.59 -3.06
C PHE A 73 1.77 -15.16 -2.40
N LEU A 74 2.00 -14.89 -1.10
CA LEU A 74 3.20 -15.41 -0.41
C LEU A 74 3.19 -16.93 -0.24
N ASN A 75 2.02 -17.53 -0.03
CA ASN A 75 1.88 -18.97 0.22
C ASN A 75 2.82 -19.48 1.35
N VAL A 76 2.88 -18.73 2.45
CA VAL A 76 3.70 -19.05 3.64
C VAL A 76 2.83 -19.25 4.88
N ALA A 77 3.43 -19.75 5.97
CA ALA A 77 2.75 -19.88 7.25
C ALA A 77 2.24 -18.52 7.78
N VAL A 78 1.09 -18.54 8.47
CA VAL A 78 0.41 -17.35 8.99
C VAL A 78 1.33 -16.40 9.79
N PRO A 79 2.20 -16.88 10.71
CA PRO A 79 3.09 -15.98 11.44
C PRO A 79 4.08 -15.23 10.54
N LEU A 80 4.58 -15.89 9.49
CA LEU A 80 5.54 -15.31 8.56
C LEU A 80 4.86 -14.30 7.63
N TRP A 81 3.65 -14.60 7.17
CA TRP A 81 2.80 -13.65 6.45
C TRP A 81 2.51 -12.41 7.29
N PHE A 82 2.11 -12.59 8.55
CA PHE A 82 1.79 -11.49 9.45
C PHE A 82 3.01 -10.62 9.74
N LEU A 83 4.19 -11.23 9.91
CA LEU A 83 5.45 -10.51 10.02
C LEU A 83 5.78 -9.73 8.74
N THR A 84 5.62 -10.35 7.56
CA THR A 84 5.82 -9.68 6.27
C THR A 84 4.91 -8.46 6.14
N TYR A 85 3.67 -8.59 6.61
CA TYR A 85 2.71 -7.50 6.60
C TYR A 85 3.12 -6.33 7.52
N ILE A 86 3.56 -6.63 8.74
CA ILE A 86 4.08 -5.61 9.67
C ILE A 86 5.27 -4.86 9.06
N ILE A 87 6.22 -5.60 8.48
CA ILE A 87 7.40 -5.00 7.82
C ILE A 87 6.96 -4.13 6.64
N THR A 88 5.99 -4.59 5.83
CA THR A 88 5.41 -3.81 4.74
C THR A 88 4.85 -2.48 5.25
N LEU A 89 4.07 -2.51 6.33
CA LEU A 89 3.50 -1.29 6.93
C LEU A 89 4.61 -0.35 7.43
N THR A 90 5.67 -0.88 8.05
CA THR A 90 6.81 -0.07 8.49
C THR A 90 7.49 0.60 7.30
N ILE A 91 7.82 -0.15 6.24
CA ILE A 91 8.47 0.38 5.03
C ILE A 91 7.57 1.43 4.37
N TYR A 92 6.30 1.11 4.19
CA TYR A 92 5.30 2.01 3.61
C TYR A 92 5.21 3.32 4.39
N THR A 93 5.19 3.26 5.73
CA THR A 93 5.13 4.43 6.60
C THR A 93 6.39 5.29 6.46
N VAL A 94 7.58 4.68 6.45
CA VAL A 94 8.85 5.40 6.26
C VAL A 94 8.89 6.09 4.90
N ILE A 95 8.53 5.38 3.83
CA ILE A 95 8.43 5.93 2.48
C ILE A 95 7.44 7.10 2.47
N HIS A 96 6.28 6.96 3.09
CA HIS A 96 5.27 8.02 3.16
C HIS A 96 5.76 9.25 3.90
N ILE A 97 6.44 9.10 5.04
CA ILE A 97 6.99 10.24 5.79
C ILE A 97 7.99 11.02 4.92
N LEU A 98 8.90 10.33 4.24
CA LEU A 98 9.87 10.96 3.33
C LEU A 98 9.16 11.68 2.18
N MET A 99 8.17 11.04 1.57
CA MET A 99 7.42 11.60 0.46
C MET A 99 6.57 12.80 0.88
N SER A 100 5.92 12.74 2.04
CA SER A 100 5.18 13.86 2.60
C SER A 100 6.09 15.06 2.90
N TYR A 101 7.33 14.82 3.32
CA TYR A 101 8.32 15.88 3.51
C TYR A 101 8.70 16.57 2.18
N PHE A 102 9.00 15.82 1.12
CA PHE A 102 9.40 16.40 -0.17
C PHE A 102 8.24 17.02 -0.97
N PHE A 103 7.05 16.43 -0.88
CA PHE A 103 5.91 16.77 -1.74
C PHE A 103 4.76 17.46 -0.99
N HIS A 104 4.92 17.76 0.30
CA HIS A 104 3.95 18.48 1.14
C HIS A 104 2.57 17.80 1.20
N PHE A 105 2.54 16.47 1.23
CA PHE A 105 1.31 15.71 1.42
C PHE A 105 0.82 15.83 2.88
N HIS A 106 -0.49 16.09 3.06
CA HIS A 106 -1.07 16.39 4.37
C HIS A 106 -1.47 15.15 5.19
N SER A 107 -1.37 13.93 4.66
CA SER A 107 -1.84 12.73 5.37
C SER A 107 -0.82 11.58 5.38
N LEU A 108 -0.71 10.94 6.54
CA LEU A 108 0.31 9.95 6.94
C LEU A 108 -0.08 8.48 6.64
N ILE A 109 -1.30 8.23 6.15
CA ILE A 109 -1.94 6.91 6.00
C ILE A 109 -2.80 7.01 4.73
N PRO A 110 -3.00 5.96 3.87
CA PRO A 110 -3.49 6.09 2.50
C PRO A 110 -4.76 6.93 2.43
N ALA A 111 -4.50 8.19 2.17
CA ALA A 111 -5.39 9.31 2.04
C ALA A 111 -4.57 10.28 1.20
N TRP A 112 -4.05 9.75 0.09
CA TRP A 112 -3.72 10.59 -1.03
C TRP A 112 -5.03 11.30 -1.31
N LYS A 113 -5.20 12.52 -0.80
CA LYS A 113 -6.25 13.38 -1.29
C LYS A 113 -5.91 13.58 -2.75
N LEU A 114 -6.51 12.76 -3.61
CA LEU A 114 -6.23 12.83 -5.03
C LEU A 114 -6.93 14.07 -5.65
N SER A 115 -7.70 14.83 -4.86
CA SER A 115 -8.29 16.14 -5.22
C SER A 115 -7.84 17.28 -4.30
#